data_AF-O18603-F1
#
_entry.id   AF-O18603-F1
#
_cell.length_a   1.000
_cell.length_b   1.000
_cell.length_c   1.000
_cell.angle_alpha   90.00
_cell.angle_beta   90.00
_cell.angle_gamma   90.00
#
_symmetry.space_group_name_H-M   'P 1'
#
loop_
_entity.id
_entity.type
_entity.pdbx_description
1 polymer ?
#
loop_
_entity_poly.entity_id
_entity_poly.type
_entity_poly.pdbx_seq_one_letter_code
_entity_poly.pdbx_strand_id
1 'polypeptide(L)' 'EGCKSFFKRSVRRNLTYSCRGNRTCPIDQHHRNQCQYCS' A
#
# COMPACT_ATOMS: atom_id res chain seq x y z
N GLU A 1 -20.61 13.38 -2.73
CA GLU A 1 -19.38 13.54 -3.55
C GLU A 1 -18.15 12.87 -2.92
N GLY A 2 -18.26 11.60 -2.48
CA GLY A 2 -17.20 10.94 -1.70
C GLY A 2 -16.21 10.08 -2.51
N CYS A 3 -16.50 9.78 -3.78
CA CYS A 3 -15.77 8.75 -4.53
C CYS A 3 -14.54 9.27 -5.29
N LYS A 4 -14.39 10.60 -5.48
CA LYS A 4 -13.24 11.20 -6.18
C LYS A 4 -11.98 11.29 -5.32
N SER A 5 -12.13 11.35 -3.99
CA SER A 5 -11.01 11.46 -3.06
C SER A 5 -10.30 10.13 -2.81
N PHE A 6 -10.99 9.00 -3.08
CA PHE A 6 -10.37 7.67 -2.99
C PHE A 6 -9.48 7.40 -4.22
N PHE A 7 -9.95 7.76 -5.41
CA PHE A 7 -9.20 7.55 -6.66
C PHE A 7 -7.97 8.46 -6.80
N LYS A 8 -8.00 9.67 -6.22
CA LYS A 8 -6.89 10.63 -6.33
C LYS A 8 -5.63 10.25 -5.53
N ARG A 9 -5.73 9.42 -4.47
CA ARG A 9 -4.53 8.99 -3.71
C ARG A 9 -3.72 7.95 -4.46
N SER A 10 -4.38 7.05 -5.19
CA SER A 10 -3.74 5.94 -5.90
C SER A 10 -3.03 6.39 -7.18
N VAL A 11 -3.52 7.43 -7.87
CA VAL A 11 -2.99 7.85 -9.19
C VAL A 11 -1.93 8.96 -9.09
N ARG A 12 -1.98 9.83 -8.07
CA ARG A 12 -1.06 10.98 -7.98
C ARG A 12 0.29 10.69 -7.34
N ARG A 13 0.45 9.54 -6.70
CA ARG A 13 1.76 9.10 -6.23
C ARG A 13 2.08 7.87 -7.06
N ASN A 14 2.98 8.02 -8.04
CA ASN A 14 3.79 6.91 -8.55
C ASN A 14 4.63 6.35 -7.39
N LEU A 15 3.97 5.88 -6.32
CA LEU A 15 4.61 5.25 -5.19
C LEU A 15 4.94 3.85 -5.67
N THR A 16 6.12 3.71 -6.23
CA THR A 16 6.76 2.42 -6.35
C THR A 16 6.98 1.95 -4.92
N TYR A 17 6.04 1.16 -4.41
CA TYR A 17 6.27 0.47 -3.16
C TYR A 17 7.46 -0.47 -3.38
N SER A 18 8.37 -0.51 -2.42
CA SER A 18 9.49 -1.45 -2.41
C SER A 18 9.45 -2.16 -1.07
N CYS A 19 9.41 -3.50 -1.07
CA CYS A 19 9.50 -4.24 0.19
C CYS A 19 10.88 -3.98 0.80
N ARG A 20 10.92 -3.58 2.08
CA ARG A 20 12.17 -3.36 2.82
C ARG A 20 12.81 -4.66 3.32
N GLY A 21 12.09 -5.78 3.24
CA GLY A 21 12.58 -7.12 3.61
C GLY A 21 12.58 -8.07 2.41
N ASN A 22 12.52 -9.37 2.69
CA ASN A 22 12.66 -10.44 1.68
C ASN A 22 11.41 -10.68 0.81
N ARG A 23 10.53 -9.70 0.67
CA ARG A 23 9.25 -9.84 -0.03
C ARG A 23 8.30 -10.90 0.55
N THR A 24 8.56 -11.37 1.77
CA THR A 24 7.78 -12.36 2.51
C THR A 24 7.26 -11.76 3.82
N CYS A 25 6.73 -10.55 3.77
CA CYS A 25 6.19 -9.91 4.97
C CYS A 25 4.95 -10.69 5.47
N PRO A 26 4.83 -10.95 6.78
CA PRO A 26 3.61 -11.53 7.34
C PRO A 26 2.46 -10.51 7.23
N ILE A 27 1.46 -10.81 6.40
CA ILE A 27 0.31 -9.93 6.12
C ILE A 27 -0.85 -10.31 7.03
N ASP A 28 -0.79 -9.85 8.28
CA ASP A 28 -1.93 -9.91 9.22
C ASP A 28 -2.81 -8.67 9.10
N GLN A 29 -4.05 -8.75 9.59
CA GLN A 29 -4.99 -7.61 9.59
C GLN A 29 -4.40 -6.33 10.23
N HIS A 30 -3.52 -6.49 11.21
CA HIS A 30 -2.81 -5.40 11.89
C HIS A 30 -1.54 -4.94 11.14
N HIS A 31 -0.92 -5.82 10.36
CA HIS A 31 0.41 -5.60 9.75
C HIS A 31 0.38 -5.42 8.23
N ARG A 32 -0.77 -5.55 7.57
CA ARG A 32 -0.92 -5.33 6.12
C ARG A 32 -0.49 -3.94 5.64
N ASN A 33 -0.57 -2.94 6.51
CA ASN A 33 -0.13 -1.57 6.21
C ASN A 33 1.38 -1.35 6.42
N GLN A 34 2.08 -2.35 6.99
CA GLN A 34 3.50 -2.26 7.34
C GLN A 34 4.40 -2.39 6.11
N CYS A 35 3.92 -3.10 5.08
CA CYS A 35 4.56 -3.13 3.79
C CYS A 35 3.53 -3.09 2.66
N GLN A 36 3.32 -1.90 2.09
CA GLN A 36 2.41 -1.69 0.98
C GLN A 36 2.83 -2.40 -0.33
N TYR A 37 4.08 -2.87 -0.42
CA TYR A 37 4.54 -3.68 -1.55
C TYR A 37 4.12 -5.15 -1.40
N CYS A 38 4.12 -5.64 -0.17
CA CYS A 38 3.89 -7.04 0.16
C CYS A 38 2.43 -7.30 0.58
N SER A 39 1.58 -6.25 0.63
CA SER A 39 0.15 -6.26 0.94
C SER A 39 -0.68 -7.15 0.02
#